data_AF-M5EFG6-F1
#
_entry.id   AF-M5EFG6-F1
#
_cell.length_a   1.000
_cell.length_b   1.000
_cell.length_c   1.000
_cell.angle_alpha   90.00
_cell.angle_beta   90.00
_cell.angle_gamma   90.00
#
_symmetry.space_group_name_H-M   'P 1'
#
loop_
_entity.id
_entity.type
_entity.pdbx_description
1 polymer ?
#
loop_
_entity_poly.entity_id
_entity_poly.type
_entity_poly.pdbx_seq_one_letter_code
_entity_poly.pdbx_strand_id
1 'polypeptide(L)'
;MNCECEMVARVSAIALLWTATAASANEGMWMPAQTAEVGAAVRADGLQIDPAQLSRLDAAPLNAIVSLGGCSASFVSPQGLVATNHHCVFLSS
;
A
#
# COMPACT_ATOMS: atom_id res chain seq x y z
N MET A 1 16.08 -31.52 39.25
CA MET A 1 15.75 -30.07 39.27
C MET A 1 16.46 -29.23 38.21
N ASN A 2 17.78 -28.99 38.26
CA ASN A 2 18.42 -28.03 37.33
C ASN A 2 18.54 -28.54 35.89
N CYS A 3 18.68 -29.85 35.70
CA CYS A 3 18.84 -30.47 34.37
C CYS A 3 17.51 -30.57 33.60
N GLU A 4 16.39 -30.70 34.31
CA GLU A 4 15.04 -30.78 33.73
C GLU A 4 14.54 -29.40 33.27
N CYS A 5 14.85 -28.35 34.03
CA CYS A 5 14.48 -26.98 33.69
C CYS A 5 15.19 -26.49 32.40
N GLU A 6 16.45 -26.88 32.20
CA GLU A 6 17.22 -26.53 31.01
C GLU A 6 16.70 -27.25 29.74
N MET A 7 16.28 -28.51 29.88
CA MET A 7 15.68 -29.28 28.78
C MET A 7 14.30 -28.74 28.39
N VAL A 8 13.46 -28.41 29.39
CA VAL A 8 12.15 -27.79 29.16
C VAL A 8 12.31 -26.43 28.49
N ALA A 9 13.28 -25.61 28.92
CA ALA A 9 13.55 -24.32 28.30
C ALA A 9 13.99 -24.45 26.84
N ARG A 10 14.86 -25.41 26.51
CA ARG A 10 15.34 -25.65 25.14
C ARG A 10 14.23 -26.19 24.22
N VAL A 11 13.42 -27.12 24.70
CA VAL A 11 12.28 -27.67 23.94
C VAL A 11 11.22 -26.58 23.69
N SER A 12 10.96 -25.74 24.69
CA SER A 12 10.02 -24.62 24.57
C SER A 12 10.51 -23.56 23.58
N ALA A 13 11.81 -23.23 23.59
CA ALA A 13 12.40 -22.29 22.64
C ALA A 13 12.32 -22.80 21.19
N ILE A 14 12.60 -24.10 20.97
CA ILE A 14 12.43 -24.73 19.65
C ILE A 14 10.96 -24.65 19.23
N ALA A 15 10.02 -24.97 20.11
CA ALA A 15 8.58 -24.90 19.79
C ALA A 15 8.11 -23.49 19.39
N LEU A 16 8.64 -22.41 19.99
CA LEU A 16 8.35 -21.03 19.58
C LEU A 16 8.89 -20.65 18.19
N LEU A 17 9.99 -21.26 17.75
CA LEU A 17 10.52 -21.04 16.39
C LEU A 17 9.63 -21.68 15.31
N TRP A 18 8.91 -22.75 15.64
CA TRP A 18 7.99 -23.42 14.70
C TRP A 18 6.66 -22.66 14.48
N THR A 19 6.30 -21.71 15.36
CA THR A 19 5.08 -20.90 15.21
C THR A 19 5.31 -19.62 14.41
N ALA A 20 6.55 -19.30 14.04
CA ALA A 20 6.89 -18.17 13.17
C ALA A 20 6.56 -18.50 11.71
N THR A 21 5.26 -18.60 11.40
CA THR A 21 4.78 -18.64 10.02
C THR A 21 4.99 -17.28 9.35
N ALA A 22 5.22 -17.29 8.04
CA ALA A 22 5.38 -16.06 7.27
C ALA A 22 4.06 -15.27 7.27
N ALA A 23 4.07 -14.10 7.91
CA ALA A 23 3.00 -13.12 7.73
C ALA A 23 3.04 -12.64 6.27
N SER A 24 1.95 -12.86 5.53
CA SER A 24 1.78 -12.34 4.17
C SER A 24 0.80 -11.18 4.21
N ALA A 25 1.23 -10.00 3.76
CA ALA A 25 0.40 -8.82 3.65
C ALA A 25 0.20 -8.49 2.16
N ASN A 26 -1.06 -8.37 1.76
CA ASN A 26 -1.43 -7.96 0.40
C ASN A 26 -1.49 -6.43 0.25
N GLU A 27 -1.52 -5.69 1.37
CA GLU A 27 -1.69 -4.23 1.41
C GLU A 27 -0.35 -3.49 1.56
N GLY A 28 -0.31 -2.25 1.08
CA GLY A 28 0.87 -1.40 1.13
C GLY A 28 0.70 -0.07 0.39
N MET A 29 1.74 0.75 0.44
CA MET A 29 1.88 1.97 -0.36
C MET A 29 3.03 1.78 -1.33
N TRP A 30 2.72 1.70 -2.62
CA TRP A 30 3.71 1.47 -3.66
C TRP A 30 4.01 2.76 -4.40
N MET A 31 5.28 2.93 -4.77
CA MET A 31 5.65 3.98 -5.70
C MET A 31 5.02 3.69 -7.07
N PRO A 32 4.63 4.73 -7.84
CA PRO A 32 4.13 4.56 -9.22
C PRO A 32 5.01 3.65 -10.09
N ALA A 33 6.34 3.70 -9.93
CA ALA A 33 7.28 2.84 -10.65
C ALA A 33 7.16 1.33 -10.29
N GLN A 34 6.67 1.00 -9.10
CA GLN A 34 6.51 -0.37 -8.60
C GLN A 34 5.16 -1.00 -9.00
N THR A 35 4.29 -0.24 -9.66
CA THR A 35 2.95 -0.71 -10.06
C THR A 35 2.98 -1.93 -10.97
N ALA A 36 4.01 -2.06 -11.81
CA ALA A 36 4.23 -3.26 -12.63
C ALA A 36 4.53 -4.50 -11.78
N GLU A 37 5.26 -4.35 -10.67
CA GLU A 37 5.66 -5.45 -9.77
C GLU A 37 4.43 -6.05 -9.05
N VAL A 38 3.49 -5.20 -8.64
CA VAL A 38 2.22 -5.63 -8.01
C VAL A 38 1.10 -5.91 -9.02
N GLY A 39 1.39 -5.77 -10.32
CA GLY A 39 0.37 -5.76 -11.36
C GLY A 39 -0.44 -7.05 -11.48
N ALA A 40 0.10 -8.21 -11.08
CA ALA A 40 -0.66 -9.45 -11.05
C ALA A 40 -1.75 -9.43 -9.96
N ALA A 41 -1.41 -8.98 -8.76
CA ALA A 41 -2.35 -8.86 -7.65
C ALA A 41 -3.45 -7.84 -7.96
N VAL A 42 -3.07 -6.64 -8.40
CA VAL A 42 -4.01 -5.55 -8.65
C VAL A 42 -4.95 -5.85 -9.84
N ARG A 43 -4.50 -6.62 -10.84
CA ARG A 43 -5.39 -7.14 -11.90
C ARG A 43 -6.36 -8.19 -11.38
N ALA A 44 -5.92 -9.09 -10.50
CA ALA A 44 -6.81 -10.05 -9.84
C ALA A 44 -7.91 -9.36 -9.01
N ASP A 45 -7.59 -8.19 -8.44
CA ASP A 45 -8.55 -7.33 -7.71
C ASP A 45 -9.47 -6.51 -8.64
N GLY A 46 -9.30 -6.60 -9.96
CA GLY A 46 -10.23 -6.03 -10.94
C GLY A 46 -9.74 -4.79 -11.69
N LEU A 47 -8.46 -4.41 -11.59
CA LEU A 47 -7.91 -3.33 -12.41
C LEU A 47 -7.98 -3.68 -13.90
N GLN A 48 -8.63 -2.82 -14.67
CA GLN A 48 -8.87 -3.01 -16.11
C GLN A 48 -7.81 -2.36 -17.02
N ILE A 49 -7.08 -1.37 -16.50
CA ILE A 49 -5.97 -0.73 -17.22
C ILE A 49 -4.67 -1.49 -16.96
N ASP A 50 -3.67 -1.30 -17.81
CA ASP A 50 -2.37 -1.94 -17.58
C ASP A 50 -1.66 -1.26 -16.40
N PRO A 51 -1.32 -2.00 -15.32
CA PRO A 51 -0.53 -1.49 -14.20
C PRO A 51 0.71 -0.69 -14.61
N ALA A 52 1.39 -1.06 -15.70
CA ALA A 52 2.56 -0.31 -16.16
C ALA A 52 2.22 1.14 -16.56
N GLN A 53 0.98 1.43 -16.97
CA GLN A 53 0.53 2.80 -17.25
C GLN A 53 0.50 3.66 -15.99
N LEU A 54 0.33 3.06 -14.81
CA LEU A 54 0.39 3.77 -13.53
C LEU A 54 1.81 4.17 -13.14
N SER A 55 2.84 3.91 -13.96
CA SER A 55 4.16 4.52 -13.80
C SER A 55 4.30 5.87 -14.53
N ARG A 56 3.36 6.20 -15.42
CA ARG A 56 3.38 7.39 -16.28
C ARG A 56 2.71 8.58 -15.59
N LEU A 57 3.50 9.39 -14.90
CA LEU A 57 3.00 10.58 -14.19
C LEU A 57 2.48 11.68 -15.12
N ASP A 58 2.87 11.64 -16.40
CA ASP A 58 2.48 12.59 -17.45
C ASP A 58 1.19 12.19 -18.19
N ALA A 59 0.69 10.97 -17.97
CA ALA A 59 -0.46 10.42 -18.65
C ALA A 59 -1.62 10.14 -17.68
N ALA A 60 -2.83 10.01 -18.24
CA ALA A 60 -3.98 9.60 -17.46
C ALA A 60 -3.78 8.16 -16.92
N PRO A 61 -4.23 7.86 -15.68
CA PRO A 61 -4.94 8.76 -14.77
C PRO A 61 -4.03 9.61 -13.86
N LEU A 62 -2.72 9.35 -13.80
CA LEU A 62 -1.85 9.96 -12.77
C LEU A 62 -1.56 11.44 -12.98
N ASN A 63 -1.63 11.93 -14.21
CA ASN A 63 -1.51 13.36 -14.50
C ASN A 63 -2.65 14.22 -13.92
N ALA A 64 -3.72 13.59 -13.41
CA ALA A 64 -4.83 14.28 -12.77
C ALA A 64 -4.63 14.49 -11.26
N ILE A 65 -3.68 13.78 -10.62
CA ILE A 65 -3.50 13.82 -9.16
C ILE A 65 -2.70 15.06 -8.75
N VAL A 66 -3.18 15.75 -7.70
CA VAL A 66 -2.57 16.97 -7.18
C VAL A 66 -2.37 16.86 -5.67
N SER A 67 -1.23 17.34 -5.18
CA SER A 67 -0.98 17.51 -3.75
C SER A 67 -1.47 18.88 -3.28
N LEU A 68 -2.23 18.90 -2.18
CA LEU A 68 -2.66 20.12 -1.49
C LEU A 68 -1.76 20.45 -0.29
N GLY A 69 -0.58 19.81 -0.16
CA GLY A 69 0.34 20.05 0.95
C GLY A 69 -0.08 19.42 2.29
N GLY A 70 -0.85 18.33 2.23
CA GLY A 70 -1.38 17.62 3.41
C GLY A 70 -2.62 16.78 3.09
N CYS A 71 -3.27 17.11 1.97
CA CYS A 71 -4.33 16.32 1.35
C CYS A 71 -3.99 15.99 -0.10
N SER A 72 -4.75 15.07 -0.68
CA SER A 72 -4.76 14.79 -2.11
C SER A 72 -6.01 15.37 -2.77
N ALA A 73 -5.89 15.68 -4.06
CA ALA A 73 -6.99 16.10 -4.90
C ALA A 73 -6.82 15.53 -6.31
N SER A 74 -7.86 15.65 -7.14
CA SER A 74 -7.81 15.23 -8.53
C SER A 74 -8.53 16.22 -9.44
N PHE A 75 -7.96 16.48 -10.62
CA PHE A 75 -8.67 17.15 -11.71
C PHE A 75 -9.72 16.19 -12.30
N VAL A 76 -10.97 16.66 -12.37
CA VAL A 76 -12.11 15.87 -12.88
C VAL A 76 -12.74 16.49 -14.15
N SER A 77 -12.19 17.60 -14.64
CA SER A 77 -12.57 18.19 -15.93
C SER A 77 -11.39 18.92 -16.60
N PRO A 78 -11.40 19.04 -17.94
CA PRO A 78 -10.40 19.81 -18.67
C PRO A 78 -10.46 21.32 -18.41
N GLN A 79 -11.52 21.82 -17.78
CA GLN A 79 -11.64 23.22 -17.35
C GLN A 79 -10.99 23.49 -15.99
N GLY A 80 -10.36 22.49 -15.36
CA GLY A 80 -9.68 22.65 -14.08
C GLY A 80 -10.58 22.47 -12.87
N LEU A 81 -11.74 21.82 -12.99
CA LEU A 81 -12.53 21.40 -11.82
C LEU A 81 -11.73 20.40 -10.98
N VAL A 82 -11.58 20.69 -9.68
CA VAL A 82 -10.83 19.88 -8.72
C VAL A 82 -11.77 19.24 -7.71
N ALA A 83 -11.59 17.95 -7.45
CA ALA A 83 -12.28 17.20 -6.40
C ALA A 83 -11.31 16.86 -5.26
N THR A 84 -11.75 17.08 -4.02
CA THR A 84 -11.05 16.67 -2.79
C THR A 84 -12.09 16.43 -1.68
N ASN A 85 -11.64 15.98 -0.49
CA ASN A 85 -12.53 15.81 0.65
C ASN A 85 -12.88 17.15 1.29
N HIS A 86 -14.08 17.25 1.88
CA HIS A 86 -14.55 18.46 2.55
C HIS A 86 -13.59 18.94 3.66
N HIS A 87 -13.07 18.02 4.48
CA HIS A 87 -12.17 18.36 5.58
C HIS A 87 -10.83 18.93 5.11
N CYS A 88 -10.43 18.66 3.86
CA CYS A 88 -9.21 19.20 3.27
C CYS A 88 -9.30 20.70 2.94
N VAL A 89 -10.52 21.24 2.83
CA VAL A 89 -10.77 22.65 2.49
C VAL A 89 -11.29 23.43 3.71
N PHE A 90 -12.10 22.78 4.55
CA PHE A 90 -12.69 23.44 5.71
C PHE A 90 -11.68 23.74 6.82
N LEU A 91 -10.65 22.90 6.98
CA LEU A 91 -9.60 23.07 7.99
C LEU A 91 -8.34 23.78 7.47
N SER A 92 -8.32 24.15 6.18
CA SER A 92 -7.24 24.91 5.55
C SER A 92 -7.50 26.43 5.57
N SER A 93 -8.43 26.89 6.41
CA SER A 93 -8.78 28.30 6.63
C SER A 93 -8.31 28.77 8.00
#